data_AF-A0A1Y2L188-F1
#
_entry.id   AF-A0A1Y2L188-F1
#
_cell.length_a   1.000
_cell.length_b   1.000
_cell.length_c   1.000
_cell.angle_alpha   90.00
_cell.angle_beta   90.00
_cell.angle_gamma   90.00
#
_symmetry.space_group_name_H-M   'P 1'
#
loop_
_entity.id
_entity.type
_entity.pdbx_description
1 polymer ?
#
loop_
_entity_poly.entity_id
_entity_poly.type
_entity_poly.pdbx_seq_one_letter_code
_entity_poly.pdbx_strand_id
1 'polypeptide(L)'
;MSNPVSRRTTYAERNDALVFASKEFLRWMISQSTEPMLPRDTTPDQYLRQVSTLTRSQRRAMKPDQLALINWARAVAAAQSGEVEE
;
A
#
# COMPACT_ATOMS: atom_id res chain seq x y z
N MET A 1 -31.39 -15.16 25.13
CA MET A 1 -30.65 -15.38 23.87
C MET A 1 -29.30 -14.70 24.02
N SER A 2 -28.23 -15.48 24.22
CA SER A 2 -26.88 -14.93 24.30
C SER A 2 -26.44 -14.51 22.90
N ASN A 3 -26.21 -13.22 22.68
CA ASN A 3 -25.58 -12.76 21.45
C ASN A 3 -24.21 -13.44 21.32
N PRO A 4 -23.88 -14.09 20.18
CA PRO A 4 -22.54 -14.60 19.96
C PRO A 4 -21.59 -13.40 20.00
N VAL A 5 -20.74 -13.35 21.02
CA VAL A 5 -19.68 -12.36 21.10
C VAL A 5 -18.70 -12.70 19.99
N SER A 6 -18.77 -11.98 18.88
CA SER A 6 -17.77 -12.09 17.81
C SER A 6 -16.39 -11.88 18.44
N ARG A 7 -15.54 -12.90 18.31
CA ARG A 7 -14.15 -12.84 18.79
C ARG A 7 -13.50 -11.56 18.25
N ARG A 8 -12.86 -10.79 19.12
CA ARG A 8 -12.05 -9.63 18.70
C ARG A 8 -10.92 -10.11 17.81
N THR A 9 -10.76 -9.46 16.65
CA THR A 9 -9.66 -9.74 15.73
C THR A 9 -8.32 -9.39 16.36
N THR A 10 -7.33 -10.23 16.08
CA THR A 10 -5.94 -10.03 16.50
C THR A 10 -5.33 -8.82 15.78
N TYR A 11 -4.16 -8.36 16.23
CA TYR A 11 -3.46 -7.28 15.54
C TYR A 11 -3.03 -7.71 14.12
N ALA A 12 -2.51 -8.93 13.99
CA ALA A 12 -2.11 -9.51 12.71
C ALA A 12 -3.29 -9.56 11.72
N GLU A 13 -4.45 -10.10 12.14
CA GLU A 13 -5.65 -10.16 11.29
C GLU A 13 -6.13 -8.77 10.84
N ARG A 14 -6.03 -7.76 11.71
CA ARG A 14 -6.36 -6.37 11.35
C ARG A 14 -5.37 -5.79 10.36
N ASN A 15 -4.08 -6.08 10.52
CA ASN A 15 -3.03 -5.65 9.60
C ASN A 15 -3.20 -6.29 8.22
N ASP A 16 -3.45 -7.61 8.17
CA ASP A 16 -3.67 -8.34 6.92
C ASP A 16 -4.89 -7.81 6.17
N ALA A 17 -5.98 -7.53 6.89
CA ALA A 17 -7.18 -6.91 6.30
C ALA A 17 -6.90 -5.52 5.73
N LEU A 18 -6.08 -4.71 6.42
CA LEU A 18 -5.68 -3.38 5.95
C LEU A 18 -4.79 -3.45 4.70
N VAL A 19 -3.82 -4.36 4.69
CA VAL A 19 -2.95 -4.60 3.53
C VAL A 19 -3.79 -5.07 2.33
N PHE A 20 -4.71 -6.01 2.55
CA PHE A 20 -5.62 -6.49 1.51
C PHE A 20 -6.47 -5.35 0.93
N ALA A 21 -7.15 -4.57 1.79
CA ALA A 21 -7.96 -3.43 1.35
C ALA A 21 -7.14 -2.38 0.58
N SER A 22 -5.91 -2.14 1.02
CA SER A 22 -4.99 -1.21 0.36
C SER A 22 -4.59 -1.68 -1.02
N LYS A 23 -4.36 -2.98 -1.22
CA LYS A 23 -4.06 -3.56 -2.53
C LYS A 23 -5.23 -3.48 -3.49
N GLU A 24 -6.46 -3.70 -3.00
CA GLU A 24 -7.67 -3.54 -3.82
C GLU A 24 -7.88 -2.07 -4.23
N PHE A 25 -7.66 -1.13 -3.31
CA PHE A 25 -7.70 0.30 -3.64
C PHE A 25 -6.63 0.69 -4.66
N LEU A 26 -5.40 0.19 -4.50
CA LEU A 26 -4.31 0.43 -5.46
C LEU A 26 -4.63 -0.18 -6.83
N ARG A 27 -5.21 -1.38 -6.89
CA ARG A 27 -5.66 -2.00 -8.13
C ARG A 27 -6.68 -1.12 -8.86
N TRP A 28 -7.65 -0.60 -8.13
CA TRP A 28 -8.62 0.34 -8.68
C TRP A 28 -7.93 1.61 -9.21
N MET A 29 -7.04 2.24 -8.43
CA MET A 29 -6.29 3.42 -8.88
C MET A 29 -5.49 3.16 -10.15
N ILE A 30 -4.75 2.05 -10.22
CA ILE A 30 -3.98 1.65 -11.41
C ILE A 30 -4.90 1.49 -12.63
N SER A 31 -6.07 0.86 -12.45
CA SER A 31 -7.02 0.67 -13.56
C SER A 31 -7.56 1.98 -14.15
N GLN A 32 -7.65 3.03 -13.34
CA GLN A 32 -8.18 4.33 -13.74
C GLN A 32 -7.07 5.32 -14.17
N SER A 33 -5.83 5.08 -13.77
CA SER A 33 -4.71 6.00 -13.96
C SER A 33 -4.35 6.20 -15.44
N THR A 34 -4.02 7.43 -15.82
CA THR A 34 -3.28 7.77 -17.06
C THR A 34 -1.85 8.21 -16.75
N GLU A 35 -1.45 8.16 -15.49
CA GLU A 35 -0.18 8.66 -15.01
C GLU A 35 0.95 7.65 -15.30
N PRO A 36 2.09 8.08 -15.86
CA PRO A 36 3.24 7.21 -16.12
C PRO A 36 3.79 6.52 -14.87
N MET A 37 3.59 7.13 -13.69
CA MET A 37 4.03 6.58 -12.41
C MET A 37 3.10 5.51 -11.84
N LEU A 38 1.93 5.26 -12.46
CA LEU A 38 0.99 4.20 -12.10
C LEU A 38 0.62 3.46 -13.40
N PRO A 39 1.53 2.65 -13.96
CA PRO A 39 1.30 2.00 -15.24
C PRO A 39 0.16 1.00 -15.14
N ARG A 40 -0.79 1.03 -16.10
CA ARG A 40 -2.00 0.19 -16.09
C ARG A 40 -1.72 -1.31 -16.14
N ASP A 41 -0.57 -1.69 -16.67
CA ASP A 41 -0.06 -3.05 -16.79
C ASP A 41 0.65 -3.53 -15.51
N THR A 42 0.79 -2.69 -14.50
CA THR A 42 1.42 -3.04 -13.23
C THR A 42 0.42 -3.64 -12.24
N THR A 43 0.78 -4.72 -11.56
CA THR A 43 -0.02 -5.25 -10.46
C THR A 43 0.24 -4.48 -9.16
N PRO A 44 -0.70 -4.48 -8.18
CA PRO A 44 -0.46 -3.84 -6.88
C PRO A 44 0.86 -4.29 -6.22
N ASP A 45 1.16 -5.60 -6.23
CA ASP A 45 2.38 -6.13 -5.63
C ASP A 45 3.65 -5.67 -6.36
N GLN A 46 3.61 -5.58 -7.69
CA GLN A 46 4.71 -5.04 -8.48
C GLN A 46 4.94 -3.56 -8.17
N TYR A 47 3.87 -2.78 -8.05
CA TYR A 47 3.96 -1.37 -7.71
C TYR A 47 4.53 -1.16 -6.30
N LEU A 48 4.02 -1.89 -5.30
CA LEU A 48 4.53 -1.84 -3.93
C LEU A 48 6.04 -2.15 -3.85
N ARG A 49 6.50 -3.13 -4.65
CA ARG A 49 7.92 -3.46 -4.75
C ARG A 49 8.73 -2.37 -5.46
N GLN A 50 8.19 -1.72 -6.48
CA GLN A 50 8.87 -0.61 -7.15
C GLN A 50 9.05 0.58 -6.20
N VAL A 51 8.01 0.97 -5.47
CA VAL A 51 8.09 2.15 -4.59
C VAL A 51 8.96 1.95 -3.35
N SER A 52 9.09 0.71 -2.87
CA SER A 52 10.02 0.39 -1.76
C SER A 52 11.48 0.57 -2.18
N THR A 53 11.81 0.28 -3.46
CA THR A 53 13.16 0.48 -4.00
C THR A 53 13.55 1.94 -4.26
N LEU A 54 12.61 2.89 -4.15
CA LEU A 54 12.91 4.31 -4.37
C LEU A 54 13.87 4.85 -3.31
N THR A 55 14.91 5.54 -3.73
CA THR A 55 15.85 6.19 -2.82
C THR A 55 15.24 7.46 -2.22
N ARG A 56 15.84 7.95 -1.12
CA ARG A 56 15.47 9.25 -0.54
C ARG A 56 15.61 10.41 -1.53
N SER A 57 16.63 10.40 -2.37
CA SER A 57 16.85 11.47 -3.37
C SER A 57 15.77 11.46 -4.45
N GLN A 58 15.38 10.28 -4.96
CA GLN A 58 14.29 10.14 -5.93
C GLN A 58 12.97 10.66 -5.37
N ARG A 59 12.64 10.33 -4.11
CA ARG A 59 11.43 10.83 -3.45
C ARG A 59 11.41 12.35 -3.29
N ARG A 60 12.55 12.98 -2.96
CA ARG A 60 12.63 14.45 -2.81
C ARG A 60 12.45 15.20 -4.14
N ALA A 61 12.66 14.53 -5.27
CA ALA A 61 12.48 15.12 -6.59
C ALA A 61 11.04 15.00 -7.13
N MET A 62 10.14 14.34 -6.41
CA MET A 62 8.76 14.10 -6.83
C MET A 62 7.83 15.26 -6.45
N LYS A 63 6.75 15.44 -7.22
CA LYS A 63 5.71 16.42 -6.90
C LYS A 63 4.97 15.98 -5.62
N PRO A 64 4.39 16.93 -4.85
CA PRO A 64 3.72 16.61 -3.57
C PRO A 64 2.66 15.50 -3.66
N ASP A 65 1.81 15.52 -4.69
CA ASP A 65 0.75 14.52 -4.86
C ASP A 65 1.30 13.11 -5.12
N GLN A 66 2.38 13.04 -5.91
CA GLN A 66 3.08 11.79 -6.22
C GLN A 66 3.74 11.23 -4.97
N LEU A 67 4.35 12.12 -4.18
CA LEU A 67 5.01 11.76 -2.94
C LEU A 67 4.01 11.21 -1.91
N ALA A 68 2.79 11.78 -1.84
CA ALA A 68 1.74 11.29 -0.95
C ALA A 68 1.35 9.83 -1.27
N LEU A 69 1.11 9.53 -2.55
CA LEU A 69 0.83 8.17 -3.01
C LEU A 69 1.98 7.20 -2.69
N ILE A 70 3.21 7.61 -2.97
CA ILE A 70 4.40 6.77 -2.75
C ILE A 70 4.64 6.52 -1.27
N ASN A 71 4.45 7.51 -0.41
CA ASN A 71 4.57 7.34 1.04
C ASN A 71 3.52 6.37 1.57
N TRP A 72 2.27 6.49 1.11
CA TRP A 72 1.21 5.54 1.46
C TRP A 72 1.56 4.11 0.99
N ALA A 73 1.96 3.96 -0.27
CA ALA A 73 2.31 2.65 -0.82
C ALA A 73 3.52 2.00 -0.11
N ARG A 74 4.52 2.79 0.31
CA ARG A 74 5.63 2.29 1.15
C ARG A 74 5.17 1.86 2.53
N ALA A 75 4.27 2.61 3.17
CA ALA A 75 3.70 2.22 4.45
C ALA A 75 2.94 0.87 4.34
N VAL A 76 2.22 0.64 3.24
CA VAL A 76 1.57 -0.64 2.95
C VAL A 76 2.60 -1.75 2.75
N ALA A 77 3.69 -1.49 2.02
CA ALA A 77 4.77 -2.45 1.83
C ALA A 77 5.45 -2.84 3.15
N ALA A 78 5.76 -1.87 4.01
CA ALA A 78 6.32 -2.08 5.34
C ALA A 78 5.35 -2.87 6.25
N ALA A 79 4.06 -2.53 6.22
CA ALA A 79 3.03 -3.27 6.95
C ALA A 79 2.91 -4.73 6.46
N GLN A 80 3.15 -4.98 5.17
CA GLN A 80 3.13 -6.32 4.58
C GLN A 80 4.38 -7.15 4.92
N SER A 81 5.58 -6.55 4.89
CA SER A 81 6.82 -7.26 5.20
C SER A 81 7.05 -7.44 6.70
N GLY A 82 6.43 -6.59 7.52
CA GLY A 82 6.76 -6.48 8.94
C GLY A 82 8.11 -5.80 9.21
N GLU A 83 8.75 -5.25 8.17
CA GLU A 83 10.01 -4.52 8.26
C GLU A 83 9.72 -3.02 8.36
N VAL A 84 10.34 -2.36 9.33
CA VAL A 84 10.32 -0.90 9.43
C VAL A 84 11.51 -0.38 8.63
N GLU A 85 11.25 0.36 7.55
CA GLU A 85 12.31 1.09 6.85
C GLU A 85 12.82 2.24 7.75
N GLU A 86 14.06 2.15 8.22
CA GLU A 86 14.80 3.26 8.88
C GLU A 86 15.17 4.40 7.91
#